data_AF-A0AA43LTY5-F1
#
_entry.id   AF-A0AA43LTY5-F1
#
_cell.length_a   1.000
_cell.length_b   1.000
_cell.length_c   1.000
_cell.angle_alpha   90.00
_cell.angle_beta   90.00
_cell.angle_gamma   90.00
#
_symmetry.space_group_name_H-M   'P 1'
#
loop_
_entity.id
_entity.type
_entity.pdbx_description
1 polymer ?
#
loop_
_entity_poly.entity_id
_entity_poly.type
_entity_poly.pdbx_seq_one_letter_code
_entity_poly.pdbx_strand_id
1 'polypeptide(L)'
;MDILNKVIFKVKNKKVRVKHIIFILLVIILLLMLCKCEKDATDKKKKKEEAIKDVCTVTNGNLNTLDVLLARTDLCSDKWFQDLSDYVDRLRDQNSILKDKESSKDKKIYALQQDIISVLEELENKQDIQTVDKLEKKVNEYKKYYDDNCKNGDK
;
A
#
# COMPACT_ATOMS: atom_id res chain seq x y z
N MET A 1 30.69 -26.38 -28.04
CA MET A 1 30.89 -25.55 -26.81
C MET A 1 32.18 -24.73 -26.85
N ASP A 2 32.94 -24.70 -27.95
CA ASP A 2 34.29 -24.10 -28.00
C ASP A 2 34.35 -22.57 -28.14
N ILE A 3 33.25 -21.91 -28.52
CA ILE A 3 33.22 -20.46 -28.73
C ILE A 3 33.30 -19.70 -27.40
N LEU A 4 32.76 -20.25 -26.30
CA LEU A 4 32.68 -19.59 -24.99
C LEU A 4 34.04 -19.39 -24.29
N ASN A 5 35.04 -20.21 -24.62
CA ASN A 5 36.38 -20.14 -24.04
C ASN A 5 37.38 -19.35 -24.89
N LYS A 6 36.96 -18.82 -26.03
CA LYS A 6 37.81 -18.02 -26.92
C LYS A 6 38.24 -16.74 -26.18
N VAL A 7 39.54 -16.43 -26.23
CA VAL A 7 40.11 -15.21 -25.65
C VAL A 7 39.98 -14.11 -26.68
N ILE A 8 39.24 -13.03 -26.37
CA ILE A 8 38.99 -11.95 -27.32
C ILE A 8 40.07 -10.87 -27.25
N PHE A 9 40.63 -10.61 -26.06
CA PHE A 9 41.71 -9.63 -25.91
C PHE A 9 42.54 -9.90 -24.64
N LYS A 10 43.81 -9.47 -24.64
CA LYS A 10 44.78 -9.68 -23.54
C LYS A 10 45.41 -8.33 -23.18
N VAL A 11 45.03 -7.75 -22.05
CA VAL A 11 45.61 -6.48 -21.54
C VAL A 11 46.37 -6.79 -20.25
N LYS A 12 47.64 -6.36 -20.17
CA LYS A 12 48.54 -6.47 -19.00
C LYS A 12 48.31 -7.75 -18.16
N ASN A 13 48.67 -8.91 -18.73
CA ASN A 13 48.63 -10.25 -18.11
C ASN A 13 47.27 -10.85 -17.73
N LYS A 14 46.12 -10.20 -18.00
CA LYS A 14 44.79 -10.83 -17.80
C LYS A 14 44.17 -11.26 -19.14
N LYS A 15 43.76 -12.54 -19.23
CA LYS A 15 43.06 -13.11 -20.40
C LYS A 15 41.54 -12.94 -20.23
N VAL A 16 40.89 -12.11 -21.04
CA VAL A 16 39.43 -11.97 -21.04
C VAL A 16 38.82 -12.96 -22.03
N ARG A 17 38.03 -13.92 -21.52
CA ARG A 17 37.30 -14.91 -22.34
C ARG A 17 35.88 -14.44 -22.63
N VAL A 18 35.32 -14.85 -23.77
CA VAL A 18 33.94 -14.57 -24.21
C VAL A 18 32.91 -14.79 -23.08
N LYS A 19 33.04 -15.89 -22.32
CA LYS A 19 32.16 -16.18 -21.18
C LYS A 19 32.07 -15.06 -20.13
N HIS A 20 33.16 -14.32 -19.91
CA HIS A 20 33.16 -13.21 -18.94
C HIS A 20 32.43 -11.99 -19.49
N ILE A 21 32.50 -11.75 -20.80
CA ILE A 21 31.78 -10.65 -21.46
C ILE A 21 30.27 -10.94 -21.45
N ILE A 22 29.88 -12.18 -21.75
CA ILE A 22 28.47 -12.61 -21.66
C ILE A 22 27.95 -12.49 -20.23
N PHE A 23 28.73 -12.95 -19.25
CA PHE A 23 28.39 -12.82 -17.84
C PHE A 23 28.22 -11.36 -17.41
N ILE A 24 29.15 -10.48 -17.80
CA ILE A 24 29.05 -9.04 -17.52
C ILE A 24 27.82 -8.43 -18.19
N LEU A 25 27.51 -8.80 -19.45
CA LEU A 25 26.31 -8.36 -20.15
C LEU A 25 25.03 -8.78 -19.43
N LEU A 26 24.95 -10.03 -18.96
CA LEU A 26 23.81 -10.51 -18.18
C LEU A 26 23.66 -9.77 -16.86
N VAL A 27 24.77 -9.51 -16.14
CA VAL A 27 24.76 -8.73 -14.90
C VAL A 27 24.31 -7.29 -15.16
N ILE A 28 24.75 -6.66 -16.25
CA ILE A 28 24.31 -5.30 -16.62
C ILE A 28 22.80 -5.29 -16.94
N ILE A 29 22.30 -6.28 -17.68
CA ILE A 29 20.85 -6.39 -17.96
C ILE A 29 20.06 -6.56 -16.66
N LEU A 30 20.55 -7.39 -15.73
CA LEU A 30 19.92 -7.61 -14.43
C LEU A 30 19.86 -6.32 -13.60
N LEU A 31 20.97 -5.56 -13.57
CA LEU A 31 21.04 -4.27 -12.89
C LEU A 31 20.10 -3.23 -13.52
N LEU A 32 20.00 -3.20 -14.87
CA LEU A 32 19.07 -2.30 -15.56
C LEU A 32 17.60 -2.65 -15.27
N MET A 33 17.26 -3.94 -15.11
CA MET A 33 15.93 -4.36 -14.69
C MET A 33 15.61 -3.91 -13.25
N LEU A 34 16.57 -4.05 -12.32
CA LEU A 34 16.42 -3.59 -10.94
C LEU A 34 16.23 -2.07 -10.87
N CYS A 35 17.03 -1.29 -11.60
CA CYS A 35 16.88 0.17 -11.67
C CYS A 35 15.52 0.62 -12.24
N LYS A 36 14.95 -0.12 -13.22
CA LYS A 36 13.61 0.19 -13.75
C LYS A 36 12.51 -0.10 -12.73
N CYS A 37 12.57 -1.23 -12.03
CA CYS A 37 11.63 -1.55 -10.95
C CYS A 37 11.62 -0.50 -9.83
N GLU A 38 12.80 -0.03 -9.41
CA GLU A 38 12.90 1.01 -8.38
C GLU A 38 12.30 2.35 -8.84
N LYS A 39 12.51 2.72 -10.10
CA LYS A 39 11.97 3.94 -10.67
C LYS A 39 10.45 3.90 -10.79
N ASP A 40 9.89 2.78 -11.27
CA ASP A 40 8.44 2.57 -11.35
C ASP A 40 7.78 2.54 -9.96
N ALA A 41 8.44 1.95 -8.95
CA ALA A 41 7.96 1.96 -7.57
C ALA A 41 7.98 3.37 -6.98
N THR A 42 9.04 4.15 -7.24
CA THR A 42 9.20 5.53 -6.76
C THR A 42 8.17 6.46 -7.40
N ASP A 43 7.96 6.36 -8.71
CA ASP A 43 6.98 7.18 -9.44
C ASP A 43 5.53 6.84 -9.04
N LYS A 44 5.22 5.56 -8.80
CA LYS A 44 3.92 5.16 -8.24
C LYS A 44 3.71 5.71 -6.83
N LYS A 45 4.73 5.63 -5.96
CA LYS A 45 4.66 6.17 -4.61
C LYS A 45 4.40 7.68 -4.63
N LYS A 46 5.13 8.42 -5.48
CA LYS A 46 4.97 9.87 -5.62
C LYS A 46 3.58 10.27 -6.14
N LYS A 47 3.05 9.57 -7.15
CA LYS A 47 1.66 9.79 -7.63
C LYS A 47 0.62 9.48 -6.56
N LYS A 48 0.82 8.42 -5.78
CA LYS A 48 -0.06 8.05 -4.67
C LYS A 48 0.02 9.08 -3.52
N GLU A 49 1.22 9.58 -3.20
CA GLU A 49 1.42 10.69 -2.24
C GLU A 49 0.75 11.99 -2.68
N GLU A 50 0.82 12.33 -3.96
CA GLU A 50 0.12 13.49 -4.53
C GLU A 50 -1.40 13.34 -4.48
N ALA A 51 -1.94 12.11 -4.51
CA ALA A 51 -3.37 11.83 -4.35
C ALA A 51 -3.85 12.00 -2.89
N ILE A 52 -2.99 11.72 -1.89
CA ILE A 52 -3.26 12.02 -0.46
C ILE A 52 -2.74 13.41 -0.11
N LYS A 53 -3.02 14.40 -0.97
CA LYS A 53 -2.67 15.80 -0.68
C LYS A 53 -3.48 16.38 0.48
N ASP A 54 -4.67 15.84 0.70
CA ASP A 54 -5.51 16.16 1.85
C ASP A 54 -6.00 14.90 2.56
N VAL A 55 -5.37 14.61 3.70
CA VAL A 55 -5.73 13.47 4.56
C VAL A 55 -7.17 13.53 5.05
N CYS A 56 -7.74 14.74 5.16
CA CYS A 56 -9.10 14.95 5.66
C CYS A 56 -10.13 14.58 4.59
N THR A 57 -9.93 14.99 3.34
CA THR A 57 -10.75 14.53 2.20
C THR A 57 -10.72 13.01 2.06
N VAL A 58 -9.54 12.40 2.15
CA VAL A 58 -9.41 10.92 2.06
C VAL A 58 -10.12 10.25 3.23
N THR A 59 -9.93 10.75 4.45
CA THR A 59 -10.62 10.24 5.65
C THR A 59 -12.14 10.32 5.51
N ASN A 60 -12.67 11.42 5.00
CA ASN A 60 -14.11 11.57 4.75
C ASN A 60 -14.61 10.54 3.71
N GLY A 61 -13.85 10.33 2.63
CA GLY A 61 -14.18 9.30 1.62
C GLY A 61 -14.23 7.89 2.20
N ASN A 62 -13.31 7.57 3.12
CA ASN A 62 -13.28 6.29 3.83
C ASN A 62 -14.48 6.13 4.78
N LEU A 63 -14.82 7.18 5.54
CA LEU A 63 -15.99 7.18 6.42
C LEU A 63 -17.29 6.99 5.61
N ASN A 64 -17.44 7.68 4.49
CA ASN A 64 -18.60 7.49 3.60
C ASN A 64 -18.67 6.05 3.06
N THR A 65 -17.53 5.47 2.69
CA THR A 65 -17.49 4.08 2.19
C THR A 65 -17.86 3.08 3.29
N LEU A 66 -17.36 3.27 4.51
CA LEU A 66 -17.71 2.46 5.68
C LEU A 66 -19.19 2.57 6.03
N ASP A 67 -19.75 3.77 6.07
CA ASP A 67 -21.17 3.99 6.36
C ASP A 67 -22.04 3.25 5.31
N VAL A 68 -21.66 3.27 4.03
CA VAL A 68 -22.35 2.51 2.98
C VAL A 68 -22.21 1.00 3.17
N LEU A 69 -21.01 0.50 3.47
CA LEU A 69 -20.77 -0.94 3.68
C LEU A 69 -21.54 -1.47 4.88
N LEU A 70 -21.64 -0.69 5.97
CA LEU A 70 -22.33 -1.08 7.20
C LEU A 70 -23.86 -0.94 7.11
N ALA A 71 -24.38 -0.01 6.31
CA ALA A 71 -25.82 0.20 6.13
C ALA A 71 -26.48 -0.80 5.16
N ARG A 72 -25.69 -1.65 4.52
CA ARG A 72 -26.17 -2.61 3.51
C ARG A 72 -27.00 -3.73 4.12
N THR A 73 -28.12 -4.06 3.48
CA THR A 73 -29.03 -5.14 3.90
C THR A 73 -28.49 -6.53 3.61
N ASP A 74 -27.52 -6.66 2.71
CA ASP A 74 -26.85 -7.91 2.32
C ASP A 74 -25.55 -8.14 3.08
N LEU A 75 -25.48 -7.66 4.32
CA LEU A 75 -24.34 -7.84 5.22
C LEU A 75 -23.97 -9.33 5.34
N CYS A 76 -22.68 -9.64 5.33
CA CYS A 76 -22.13 -11.00 5.32
C CYS A 76 -22.43 -11.84 4.07
N SER A 77 -22.97 -11.28 2.98
CA SER A 77 -23.02 -11.99 1.70
C SER A 77 -21.65 -12.08 1.04
N ASP A 78 -21.46 -13.04 0.12
CA ASP A 78 -20.21 -13.16 -0.66
C ASP A 78 -19.85 -11.87 -1.39
N LYS A 79 -20.86 -11.19 -1.95
CA LYS A 79 -20.65 -9.91 -2.63
C LYS A 79 -20.22 -8.82 -1.66
N TRP A 80 -20.81 -8.79 -0.48
CA TRP A 80 -20.43 -7.85 0.57
C TRP A 80 -18.98 -8.09 1.03
N PHE A 81 -18.57 -9.35 1.23
CA PHE A 81 -17.18 -9.69 1.57
C PHE A 81 -16.19 -9.32 0.46
N GLN A 82 -16.56 -9.49 -0.81
CA GLN A 82 -15.72 -9.04 -1.92
C GLN A 82 -15.52 -7.51 -1.88
N ASP A 83 -16.59 -6.75 -1.69
CA ASP A 83 -16.50 -5.29 -1.60
C ASP A 83 -15.73 -4.82 -0.35
N LEU A 84 -15.82 -5.59 0.75
CA LEU A 84 -15.04 -5.39 1.96
C LEU A 84 -13.55 -5.59 1.71
N SER A 85 -13.18 -6.68 1.04
CA SER A 85 -11.79 -7.01 0.70
C SER A 85 -11.16 -5.92 -0.18
N ASP A 86 -11.87 -5.50 -1.23
CA ASP A 86 -11.45 -4.39 -2.10
C ASP A 86 -11.27 -3.08 -1.31
N TYR A 87 -12.10 -2.85 -0.29
CA TYR A 87 -11.98 -1.69 0.58
C TYR A 87 -10.77 -1.77 1.53
N VAL A 88 -10.53 -2.93 2.13
CA VAL A 88 -9.35 -3.18 2.99
C VAL A 88 -8.06 -2.93 2.21
N ASP A 89 -7.98 -3.40 0.97
CA ASP A 89 -6.80 -3.16 0.13
C ASP A 89 -6.59 -1.68 -0.19
N ARG A 90 -7.66 -0.92 -0.46
CA ARG A 90 -7.57 0.54 -0.60
C ARG A 90 -7.06 1.21 0.68
N LEU A 91 -7.54 0.77 1.85
CA LEU A 91 -7.09 1.31 3.13
C LEU A 91 -5.61 0.99 3.41
N ARG A 92 -5.14 -0.23 3.09
CA ARG A 92 -3.72 -0.59 3.23
C ARG A 92 -2.83 0.25 2.33
N ASP A 93 -3.26 0.45 1.08
CA ASP A 93 -2.56 1.32 0.13
C ASP A 93 -2.42 2.75 0.67
N GLN A 94 -3.47 3.30 1.25
CA GLN A 94 -3.44 4.63 1.88
C GLN A 94 -2.55 4.66 3.12
N ASN A 95 -2.66 3.66 4.00
CA ASN A 95 -1.85 3.57 5.21
C ASN A 95 -0.34 3.46 4.90
N SER A 96 0.03 2.81 3.80
CA SER A 96 1.43 2.73 3.37
C SER A 96 2.06 4.09 3.09
N ILE A 97 1.24 5.07 2.68
CA ILE A 97 1.65 6.45 2.39
C ILE A 97 1.62 7.30 3.67
N LEU A 98 0.61 7.09 4.53
CA LEU A 98 0.51 7.81 5.80
C LEU A 98 1.58 7.42 6.81
N LYS A 99 2.11 6.19 6.73
CA LYS A 99 3.18 5.69 7.60
C LYS A 99 4.42 6.60 7.61
N ASP A 100 4.72 7.23 6.48
CA ASP A 100 5.90 8.08 6.30
C ASP A 100 5.62 9.57 6.60
N LYS A 101 4.40 9.93 7.01
CA LYS A 101 4.03 11.30 7.37
C LYS A 101 4.45 11.63 8.80
N GLU A 102 4.99 12.84 8.99
CA GLU A 102 5.47 13.27 10.31
C GLU A 102 4.41 13.95 11.18
N SER A 103 3.35 14.49 10.57
CA SER A 103 2.35 15.28 11.29
C SER A 103 1.59 14.43 12.31
N SER A 104 1.34 15.01 13.49
CA SER A 104 0.60 14.33 14.56
C SER A 104 -0.79 13.88 14.12
N LYS A 105 -1.44 14.70 13.26
CA LYS A 105 -2.75 14.40 12.68
C LYS A 105 -2.70 13.17 11.78
N ASP A 106 -1.76 13.13 10.84
CA ASP A 106 -1.63 12.02 9.89
C ASP A 106 -1.28 10.72 10.61
N LYS A 107 -0.41 10.77 11.63
CA LYS A 107 -0.08 9.61 12.48
C LYS A 107 -1.28 9.09 13.24
N LYS A 108 -2.16 9.97 13.73
CA LYS A 108 -3.37 9.55 14.45
C LYS A 108 -4.40 8.94 13.51
N ILE A 109 -4.58 9.51 12.31
CA ILE A 109 -5.41 8.94 11.24
C ILE A 109 -4.88 7.56 10.83
N TYR A 110 -3.57 7.43 10.63
CA TYR A 110 -2.90 6.15 10.34
C TYR A 110 -3.24 5.09 11.40
N ALA A 111 -3.07 5.43 12.69
CA ALA A 111 -3.35 4.50 13.78
C ALA A 111 -4.82 4.07 13.81
N LEU A 112 -5.76 5.00 13.63
CA LEU A 112 -7.20 4.70 13.60
C LEU A 112 -7.58 3.84 12.38
N GLN A 113 -6.97 4.08 11.22
CA GLN A 113 -7.16 3.23 10.03
C GLN A 113 -6.59 1.83 10.24
N GLN A 114 -5.42 1.69 10.88
CA GLN A 114 -4.85 0.38 11.22
C GLN A 114 -5.76 -0.42 12.15
N ASP A 115 -6.35 0.22 13.16
CA ASP A 115 -7.33 -0.42 14.03
C ASP A 115 -8.55 -0.93 13.24
N ILE A 116 -9.08 -0.12 12.30
CA ILE A 116 -10.19 -0.53 11.44
C ILE A 116 -9.81 -1.72 10.56
N ILE A 117 -8.66 -1.66 9.87
CA ILE A 117 -8.17 -2.76 9.02
C ILE A 117 -8.08 -4.06 9.83
N SER A 118 -7.50 -4.01 11.03
CA SER A 118 -7.37 -5.18 11.89
C SER A 118 -8.71 -5.81 12.25
N VAL A 119 -9.75 -5.00 12.51
CA VAL A 119 -11.09 -5.52 12.82
C VAL A 119 -11.80 -6.05 11.57
N LEU A 120 -11.60 -5.40 10.41
CA LEU A 120 -12.14 -5.89 9.14
C LEU A 120 -11.56 -7.26 8.75
N GLU A 121 -10.26 -7.45 8.94
CA GLU A 121 -9.60 -8.75 8.74
C GLU A 121 -10.10 -9.81 9.74
N GLU A 122 -10.34 -9.42 10.99
CA GLU A 122 -10.96 -10.31 11.98
C GLU A 122 -12.38 -10.72 11.55
N LEU A 123 -13.14 -9.77 10.98
CA LEU A 123 -14.52 -10.00 10.53
C LEU A 123 -14.58 -10.94 9.34
N GLU A 124 -13.64 -10.85 8.40
CA GLU A 124 -13.49 -11.78 7.28
C GLU A 124 -13.31 -13.22 7.76
N ASN A 125 -12.57 -13.42 8.86
CA ASN A 125 -12.25 -14.74 9.40
C ASN A 125 -13.34 -15.33 10.31
N LYS A 126 -13.95 -14.53 11.18
CA LYS A 126 -14.87 -15.02 12.22
C LYS A 126 -16.35 -14.81 11.92
N GLN A 127 -16.67 -13.76 11.14
CA GLN A 127 -18.03 -13.42 10.70
C GLN A 127 -19.07 -13.37 11.85
N ASP A 128 -18.68 -12.85 13.02
CA ASP A 128 -19.53 -12.80 14.20
C ASP A 128 -19.98 -11.37 14.55
N ILE A 129 -21.09 -11.28 15.28
CA ILE A 129 -21.69 -9.99 15.68
C ILE A 129 -20.79 -9.18 16.63
N GLN A 130 -19.96 -9.84 17.45
CA GLN A 130 -19.07 -9.14 18.38
C GLN A 130 -17.99 -8.37 17.62
N THR A 131 -17.54 -8.92 16.48
CA THR A 131 -16.58 -8.29 15.59
C THR A 131 -17.21 -7.14 14.81
N VAL A 132 -18.49 -7.24 14.45
CA VAL A 132 -19.27 -6.10 13.90
C VAL A 132 -19.39 -4.97 14.93
N ASP A 133 -19.76 -5.28 16.18
CA ASP A 133 -19.85 -4.28 17.26
C ASP A 133 -18.49 -3.60 17.51
N LYS A 134 -17.40 -4.36 17.43
CA LYS A 134 -16.03 -3.84 17.54
C LYS A 134 -15.70 -2.91 16.38
N LEU A 135 -16.12 -3.26 15.16
CA LEU A 135 -15.92 -2.43 13.97
C LEU A 135 -16.66 -1.11 14.11
N GLU A 136 -17.93 -1.13 14.51
CA GLU A 136 -18.72 0.09 14.72
C GLU A 136 -18.07 1.04 15.74
N LYS A 137 -17.55 0.51 16.85
CA LYS A 137 -16.80 1.30 17.83
C LYS A 137 -15.58 1.96 17.22
N LYS A 138 -14.81 1.24 16.41
CA LYS A 138 -13.62 1.77 15.73
C LYS A 138 -13.96 2.80 14.65
N VAL A 139 -15.03 2.58 13.89
CA VAL A 139 -15.53 3.57 12.92
C VAL A 139 -15.99 4.84 13.63
N ASN A 140 -16.66 4.73 14.78
CA ASN A 140 -17.08 5.88 15.58
C ASN A 140 -15.90 6.67 16.17
N GLU A 141 -14.86 5.98 16.67
CA GLU A 141 -13.60 6.62 17.09
C GLU A 141 -12.95 7.40 15.94
N TYR A 142 -12.92 6.79 14.74
CA TYR A 142 -12.35 7.40 13.55
C TYR A 142 -13.15 8.62 13.07
N LYS A 143 -14.48 8.51 13.06
CA LYS A 143 -15.42 9.59 12.72
C LYS A 143 -15.30 10.77 13.67
N LYS A 144 -15.27 10.51 14.98
CA LYS A 144 -15.10 11.55 15.99
C LYS A 144 -13.78 12.32 15.78
N TYR A 145 -12.69 11.60 15.54
CA TYR A 145 -11.40 12.25 15.28
C TYR A 145 -11.45 13.13 14.02
N TYR A 146 -12.09 12.66 12.95
CA TYR A 146 -12.32 13.45 11.75
C TYR A 146 -13.17 14.71 12.04
N ASP A 147 -14.28 14.58 12.75
CA ASP A 147 -15.14 15.72 13.06
C ASP A 147 -14.39 16.78 13.88
N ASP A 148 -13.59 16.34 14.87
CA ASP A 148 -12.82 17.23 15.75
C ASP A 148 -11.63 17.92 15.05
N ASN A 149 -10.99 17.27 14.06
CA ASN A 149 -9.69 17.71 13.53
C ASN A 149 -9.69 18.04 12.04
N CYS A 150 -10.74 17.70 11.30
CA CYS A 150 -10.85 17.90 9.86
C CYS A 150 -12.09 18.68 9.47
N LYS A 151 -13.25 18.42 10.08
CA LYS A 151 -14.52 19.10 9.73
C LYS A 151 -14.66 20.48 10.37
N ASN A 152 -14.12 20.65 11.58
CA ASN A 152 -14.18 21.88 12.35
C ASN A 152 -12.86 22.69 12.35
N GLY A 153 -11.85 22.26 11.59
CA GLY A 153 -10.53 22.89 11.52
C GLY A 153 -10.42 24.08 10.56
N ASP A 154 -11.46 24.38 9.79
CA ASP A 154 -11.58 25.58 8.93
C ASP A 154 -12.21 26.76 9.69
N LYS A 155 -11.63 27.14 10.84
CA LYS A 155 -11.98 28.38 11.55
C LYS A 155 -10.76 29.21 11.87
#